data_AF-A0A2D5JN82-F1
#
_entry.id   AF-A0A2D5JN82-F1
#
_cell.length_a   1.000
_cell.length_b   1.000
_cell.length_c   1.000
_cell.angle_alpha   90.00
_cell.angle_beta   90.00
_cell.angle_gamma   90.00
#
_symmetry.space_group_name_H-M   'P 1'
#
loop_
_entity.id
_entity.type
_entity.pdbx_description
1 polymer ?
#
loop_
_entity_poly.entity_id
_entity_poly.type
_entity_poly.pdbx_seq_one_letter_code
_entity_poly.pdbx_strand_id
1 'polypeptide(L)'
;MKILKQAGFVIFLIGLSIFTGTLFTGNFNLTSSELASFVTEKGYKNELILDELTKAVVTTEELTIFEFSNRVRKAYKTSNDHYDVLIASFDADKNWDKKGEQYQYKIYGKPHTLSFELAKIAGKGPAKEHAGILWLLTFGLGITGALLFILPNFVLLGKAGIKNNGIYLEASTNRGFIAWLVLVYLVSFYLVLYFMPDYVVNWTYILDPISKTLNGGLASQWFVYGFLYCIIMLVMASRMYIKYRHNKYQLIRTTSVLFFQIVFAFLIPEIMTSLNMPGYDFKNAFPLDYDFFFDWNLDSLRNSGGIGIFILVWGIVLTLIIVPVMVYFFGKRWYCSWVCGCGGLAETLGDPYRQHSDKSLNSWKLERWLIHFVLLFSLVMTLVTLYTYFTGTDSFLGINSQWIKDTYSFLIGSWFAGVIGTGFYPIFGNRVWCRFGCPLAAYLGFVQRFKSRFRITTNGGQCISCGNCSTYCEQGIDVRAYAQKGENIVRSSCVGCGICSAVCPRGVLKLENGPENGRINPTDILLGNDVDLMELINNK
;
A
#
# COMPACT_ATOMS: atom_id res chain seq x y z
N MET A 1 29.07 20.07 3.34
CA MET A 1 27.66 19.67 3.61
C MET A 1 26.70 19.97 2.48
N LYS A 2 26.54 21.21 1.99
CA LYS A 2 25.63 21.51 0.86
C LYS A 2 26.03 20.80 -0.45
N ILE A 3 27.33 20.77 -0.76
CA ILE A 3 27.87 20.04 -1.92
C ILE A 3 27.56 18.53 -1.83
N LEU A 4 27.80 17.91 -0.67
CA LEU A 4 27.45 16.50 -0.43
C LEU A 4 25.96 16.22 -0.67
N LYS A 5 25.08 17.14 -0.24
CA LYS A 5 23.64 17.02 -0.49
C LYS A 5 23.32 17.05 -1.98
N GLN A 6 23.90 17.98 -2.73
CA GLN A 6 23.71 18.06 -4.18
C GLN A 6 24.29 16.84 -4.92
N ALA A 7 25.49 16.39 -4.55
CA ALA A 7 26.10 15.18 -5.09
C ALA A 7 25.23 13.94 -4.80
N GLY A 8 24.73 13.80 -3.57
CA GLY A 8 23.81 12.73 -3.20
C GLY A 8 22.52 12.73 -4.03
N PHE A 9 21.95 13.91 -4.30
CA PHE A 9 20.79 14.03 -5.18
C PHE A 9 21.07 13.56 -6.61
N VAL A 10 22.22 13.94 -7.19
CA VAL A 10 22.62 13.48 -8.53
C VAL A 10 22.81 11.96 -8.56
N ILE A 11 23.49 11.40 -7.56
CA ILE A 11 23.70 9.94 -7.44
C ILE A 11 22.35 9.20 -7.33
N PHE A 12 21.41 9.73 -6.55
CA PHE A 12 20.06 9.18 -6.44
C PHE A 12 19.34 9.19 -7.80
N LEU A 13 19.40 10.30 -8.55
CA LEU A 13 18.79 10.40 -9.86
C LEU A 13 19.42 9.44 -10.87
N ILE A 14 20.74 9.21 -10.81
CA ILE A 14 21.41 8.20 -11.63
C ILE A 14 20.87 6.80 -11.30
N GLY A 15 20.82 6.43 -10.02
CA GLY A 15 20.28 5.13 -9.60
C GLY A 15 18.83 4.92 -10.02
N LEU A 16 17.99 5.96 -9.87
CA LEU A 16 16.58 5.94 -10.28
C LEU A 16 16.42 5.83 -11.82
N SER A 17 17.30 6.50 -12.56
CA SER A 17 17.31 6.46 -14.03
C SER A 17 17.74 5.09 -14.54
N ILE A 18 18.77 4.49 -13.94
CA ILE A 18 19.19 3.11 -14.25
C ILE A 18 18.06 2.13 -13.91
N PHE A 19 17.47 2.24 -12.71
CA PHE A 19 16.36 1.39 -12.30
C PHE A 19 15.20 1.45 -13.28
N THR A 20 14.76 2.65 -13.66
CA THR A 20 13.68 2.84 -14.64
C THR A 20 14.10 2.36 -16.04
N GLY A 21 15.35 2.62 -16.43
CA GLY A 21 15.92 2.21 -17.72
C GLY A 21 16.03 0.70 -17.90
N THR A 22 16.17 -0.07 -16.81
CA THR A 22 16.22 -1.54 -16.89
C THR A 22 14.94 -2.18 -17.45
N LEU A 23 13.82 -1.45 -17.50
CA LEU A 23 12.60 -1.92 -18.18
C LEU A 23 12.81 -2.12 -19.69
N PHE A 24 13.78 -1.43 -20.28
CA PHE A 24 14.04 -1.40 -21.72
C PHE A 24 15.26 -2.23 -22.14
N THR A 25 15.79 -3.08 -21.25
CA THR A 25 16.99 -3.88 -21.51
C THR A 25 16.67 -5.38 -21.61
N GLY A 26 17.65 -6.15 -22.09
CA GLY A 26 17.54 -7.61 -22.19
C GLY A 26 16.81 -8.09 -23.43
N ASN A 27 17.03 -9.36 -23.73
CA ASN A 27 16.51 -10.05 -24.91
C ASN A 27 15.65 -11.25 -24.44
N PHE A 28 14.52 -11.47 -25.10
CA PHE A 28 13.53 -12.46 -24.69
C PHE A 28 13.20 -13.40 -25.84
N ASN A 29 13.65 -14.65 -25.75
CA ASN A 29 13.23 -15.73 -26.65
C ASN A 29 13.33 -17.06 -25.92
N LEU A 30 12.58 -18.06 -26.39
CA LEU A 30 12.55 -19.40 -25.82
C LEU A 30 13.05 -20.42 -26.82
N THR A 31 13.57 -21.53 -26.29
CA THR A 31 13.77 -22.76 -27.05
C THR A 31 12.50 -23.62 -27.02
N SER A 32 12.35 -24.52 -28.00
CA SER A 32 11.20 -25.43 -28.04
C SER A 32 11.11 -26.31 -26.78
N SER A 33 12.24 -26.68 -26.17
CA SER A 33 12.28 -27.48 -24.95
C SER A 33 11.82 -26.70 -23.72
N GLU A 34 12.22 -25.44 -23.58
CA GLU A 34 11.78 -24.57 -22.49
C GLU A 34 10.26 -24.33 -22.56
N LEU A 35 9.74 -24.05 -23.76
CA LEU A 35 8.31 -23.85 -23.96
C LEU A 35 7.51 -25.12 -23.68
N ALA A 36 7.96 -26.28 -24.18
CA ALA A 36 7.29 -27.56 -23.94
C ALA A 36 7.26 -27.91 -22.44
N SER A 37 8.35 -27.65 -21.72
CA SER A 37 8.42 -27.86 -20.26
C SER A 37 7.41 -26.96 -19.53
N PHE A 38 7.34 -25.68 -19.90
CA PHE A 38 6.39 -24.73 -19.32
C PHE A 38 4.93 -25.13 -19.55
N VAL A 39 4.57 -25.51 -20.78
CA VAL A 39 3.20 -25.92 -21.14
C VAL A 39 2.80 -27.19 -20.39
N THR A 40 3.73 -28.12 -20.22
CA THR A 40 3.53 -29.35 -19.45
C THR A 40 3.32 -29.06 -17.96
N GLU A 41 4.15 -28.20 -17.36
CA GLU A 41 4.03 -27.78 -15.96
C GLU A 41 2.70 -27.08 -15.68
N LYS A 42 2.23 -26.25 -16.62
CA LYS A 42 0.93 -25.56 -16.51
C LYS A 42 -0.27 -26.47 -16.78
N GLY A 43 -0.05 -27.69 -17.26
CA GLY A 43 -1.12 -28.64 -17.56
C GLY A 43 -2.04 -28.19 -18.69
N TYR A 44 -1.55 -27.36 -19.62
CA TYR A 44 -2.37 -26.91 -20.75
C TYR A 44 -2.61 -28.08 -21.70
N LYS A 45 -3.87 -28.49 -21.81
CA LYS A 45 -4.32 -29.59 -22.70
C LYS A 45 -4.47 -29.18 -24.17
N ASN A 46 -4.11 -27.95 -24.51
CA ASN A 46 -4.45 -27.28 -25.74
C ASN A 46 -3.23 -27.28 -26.68
N GLU A 47 -3.34 -27.97 -27.81
CA GLU A 47 -2.26 -28.02 -28.82
C GLU A 47 -2.13 -26.69 -29.60
N LEU A 48 -3.24 -25.96 -29.77
CA LEU A 48 -3.26 -24.68 -30.48
C LEU A 48 -2.45 -23.60 -29.74
N ILE A 49 -2.54 -23.50 -28.40
CA ILE A 49 -1.71 -22.54 -27.67
C ILE A 49 -0.23 -22.86 -27.80
N LEU A 50 0.15 -24.14 -27.79
CA LEU A 50 1.55 -24.53 -27.95
C LEU A 50 2.05 -24.10 -29.33
N ASP A 51 1.28 -24.33 -30.39
CA ASP A 51 1.61 -23.89 -31.75
C ASP A 51 1.72 -22.36 -31.85
N GLU A 52 0.72 -21.64 -31.34
CA GLU A 52 0.71 -20.17 -31.37
C GLU A 52 1.85 -19.56 -30.53
N LEU A 53 2.18 -20.13 -29.36
CA LEU A 53 3.33 -19.70 -28.57
C LEU A 53 4.64 -20.05 -29.26
N THR A 54 4.74 -21.22 -29.90
CA THR A 54 5.94 -21.61 -30.64
C THR A 54 6.24 -20.59 -31.74
N LYS A 55 5.23 -20.24 -32.55
CA LYS A 55 5.35 -19.17 -33.57
C LYS A 55 5.69 -17.81 -32.97
N ALA A 56 5.18 -17.51 -31.77
CA ALA A 56 5.34 -16.22 -31.13
C ALA A 56 6.75 -16.01 -30.56
N VAL A 57 7.32 -17.01 -29.88
CA VAL A 57 8.48 -16.81 -29.01
C VAL A 57 9.63 -17.81 -29.19
N VAL A 58 9.44 -18.90 -29.94
CA VAL A 58 10.53 -19.80 -30.31
C VAL A 58 11.18 -19.27 -31.57
N THR A 59 12.12 -18.34 -31.38
CA THR A 59 12.80 -17.64 -32.46
C THR A 59 14.25 -17.36 -32.11
N THR A 60 15.09 -17.21 -33.13
CA THR A 60 16.47 -16.71 -32.98
C THR A 60 16.54 -15.20 -32.91
N GLU A 61 15.43 -14.49 -33.17
CA GLU A 61 15.34 -13.04 -33.04
C GLU A 61 15.55 -12.60 -31.58
N GLU A 62 16.29 -11.50 -31.39
CA GLU A 62 16.40 -10.83 -30.11
C GLU A 62 15.18 -9.92 -29.93
N LEU A 63 14.19 -10.36 -29.14
CA LEU A 63 12.99 -9.57 -28.89
C LEU A 63 13.17 -8.73 -27.63
N THR A 64 12.70 -7.49 -27.69
CA THR A 64 12.51 -6.67 -26.48
C THR A 64 11.36 -7.24 -25.64
N ILE A 65 11.31 -6.89 -24.34
CA ILE A 65 10.21 -7.34 -23.47
C ILE A 65 8.83 -6.92 -24.00
N PHE A 66 8.74 -5.75 -24.63
CA PHE A 66 7.48 -5.23 -25.18
C PHE A 66 7.00 -6.04 -26.38
N GLU A 67 7.92 -6.40 -27.28
CA GLU A 67 7.62 -7.24 -28.45
C GLU A 67 7.27 -8.65 -28.03
N PHE A 68 8.10 -9.27 -27.19
CA PHE A 68 7.86 -10.60 -26.64
C PHE A 68 6.48 -10.68 -25.98
N SER A 69 6.21 -9.76 -25.05
CA SER A 69 4.94 -9.74 -24.31
C SER A 69 3.73 -9.48 -25.21
N ASN A 70 3.89 -8.68 -26.26
CA ASN A 70 2.83 -8.47 -27.25
C ASN A 70 2.58 -9.74 -28.07
N ARG A 71 3.63 -10.46 -28.50
CA ARG A 71 3.51 -11.72 -29.24
C ARG A 71 2.83 -12.80 -28.38
N VAL A 72 3.25 -12.96 -27.11
CA VAL A 72 2.62 -13.91 -26.17
C VAL A 72 1.15 -13.59 -25.92
N ARG A 73 0.81 -12.32 -25.65
CA ARG A 73 -0.60 -11.94 -25.41
C ARG A 73 -1.46 -12.10 -26.66
N LYS A 74 -0.91 -11.92 -27.85
CA LYS A 74 -1.60 -12.22 -29.11
C LYS A 74 -1.83 -13.72 -29.24
N ALA A 75 -0.83 -14.57 -29.02
CA ALA A 75 -0.99 -16.03 -29.03
C ALA A 75 -2.06 -16.50 -28.02
N TYR A 76 -2.03 -15.97 -26.80
CA TYR A 76 -3.07 -16.21 -25.79
C TYR A 76 -4.46 -15.83 -26.30
N LYS A 77 -4.61 -14.63 -26.88
CA LYS A 77 -5.88 -14.14 -27.40
C LYS A 77 -6.37 -15.00 -28.57
N THR A 78 -5.52 -15.28 -29.55
CA THR A 78 -5.86 -16.13 -30.71
C THR A 78 -6.37 -17.50 -30.26
N SER A 79 -5.66 -18.14 -29.32
CA SER A 79 -6.07 -19.43 -28.79
C SER A 79 -7.43 -19.35 -28.06
N ASN A 80 -7.61 -18.39 -27.14
CA ASN A 80 -8.88 -18.27 -26.42
C ASN A 80 -10.05 -17.86 -27.31
N ASP A 81 -9.85 -16.93 -28.26
CA ASP A 81 -10.87 -16.50 -29.22
C ASP A 81 -11.33 -17.69 -30.08
N HIS A 82 -10.42 -18.59 -30.48
CA HIS A 82 -10.77 -19.81 -31.20
C HIS A 82 -11.75 -20.69 -30.41
N TYR A 83 -11.45 -20.95 -29.13
CA TYR A 83 -12.34 -21.75 -28.28
C TYR A 83 -13.64 -21.01 -27.94
N ASP A 84 -13.63 -19.69 -27.82
CA ASP A 84 -14.85 -18.90 -27.63
C ASP A 84 -15.79 -18.98 -28.83
N VAL A 85 -15.25 -18.99 -30.05
CA VAL A 85 -16.04 -19.22 -31.28
C VAL A 85 -16.60 -20.64 -31.29
N LEU A 86 -15.82 -21.66 -30.94
CA LEU A 86 -16.31 -23.04 -30.85
C LEU A 86 -17.41 -23.18 -29.79
N ILE A 87 -17.23 -22.58 -28.62
CA ILE A 87 -18.24 -22.56 -27.54
C ILE A 87 -19.53 -21.92 -28.03
N ALA A 88 -19.45 -20.77 -28.71
CA ALA A 88 -20.62 -20.09 -29.25
C ALA A 88 -21.31 -20.91 -30.35
N SER A 89 -20.55 -21.59 -31.21
CA SER A 89 -21.09 -22.49 -32.23
C SER A 89 -21.84 -23.66 -31.59
N PHE A 90 -21.24 -24.35 -30.62
CA PHE A 90 -21.90 -25.46 -29.94
C PHE A 90 -23.10 -25.03 -29.08
N ASP A 91 -23.08 -23.81 -28.55
CA ASP A 91 -24.23 -23.22 -27.87
C ASP A 91 -25.41 -22.98 -28.83
N ALA A 92 -25.12 -22.43 -30.03
CA ALA A 92 -26.12 -22.26 -31.08
C ALA A 92 -26.72 -23.60 -31.55
N ASP A 93 -25.88 -24.64 -31.65
CA ASP A 93 -26.27 -25.99 -32.02
C ASP A 93 -26.91 -26.78 -30.86
N LYS A 94 -27.02 -26.20 -29.66
CA LYS A 94 -27.49 -26.85 -28.41
C LYS A 94 -26.72 -28.13 -28.06
N ASN A 95 -25.45 -28.23 -28.45
CA ASN A 95 -24.57 -29.36 -28.15
C ASN A 95 -23.79 -29.11 -26.86
N TRP A 96 -24.44 -29.39 -25.73
CA TRP A 96 -23.93 -29.07 -24.39
C TRP A 96 -22.67 -29.84 -24.01
N ASP A 97 -22.55 -31.10 -24.43
CA ASP A 97 -21.39 -31.94 -24.12
C ASP A 97 -20.12 -31.40 -24.78
N LYS A 98 -20.17 -31.14 -26.09
CA LYS A 98 -19.03 -30.57 -26.83
C LYS A 98 -18.70 -29.15 -26.37
N LYS A 99 -19.72 -28.37 -25.98
CA LYS A 99 -19.53 -27.04 -25.38
C LYS A 99 -18.74 -27.14 -24.07
N GLY A 100 -19.15 -28.05 -23.17
CA GLY A 100 -18.47 -28.31 -21.90
C GLY A 100 -17.00 -28.70 -22.08
N GLU A 101 -16.73 -29.53 -23.09
CA GLU A 101 -15.37 -29.93 -23.46
C GLU A 101 -14.48 -28.76 -23.91
N GLN A 102 -15.01 -27.68 -24.49
CA GLN A 102 -14.16 -26.58 -24.94
C GLN A 102 -13.57 -25.77 -23.77
N TYR A 103 -14.27 -25.69 -22.64
CA TYR A 103 -13.81 -24.91 -21.47
C TYR A 103 -12.53 -25.45 -20.84
N GLN A 104 -12.18 -26.72 -21.04
CA GLN A 104 -10.94 -27.32 -20.54
C GLN A 104 -9.71 -26.99 -21.41
N TYR A 105 -9.92 -26.45 -22.62
CA TYR A 105 -8.85 -25.94 -23.48
C TYR A 105 -8.63 -24.43 -23.36
N LYS A 106 -9.57 -23.71 -22.76
CA LYS A 106 -9.42 -22.28 -22.46
C LYS A 106 -8.36 -22.05 -21.39
N ILE A 107 -7.57 -21.00 -21.60
CA ILE A 107 -6.57 -20.58 -20.62
C ILE A 107 -7.19 -19.49 -19.74
N TYR A 108 -7.33 -19.81 -18.46
CA TYR A 108 -7.84 -18.88 -17.46
C TYR A 108 -6.71 -18.02 -16.87
N GLY A 109 -7.05 -16.81 -16.43
CA GLY A 109 -6.10 -15.85 -15.87
C GLY A 109 -5.90 -14.61 -16.75
N LYS A 110 -5.03 -13.70 -16.30
CA LYS A 110 -4.76 -12.46 -17.03
C LYS A 110 -3.67 -12.70 -18.08
N PRO A 111 -3.80 -12.18 -19.32
CA PRO A 111 -2.80 -12.36 -20.38
C PRO A 111 -1.38 -11.93 -19.96
N HIS A 112 -1.28 -10.85 -19.19
CA HIS A 112 0.00 -10.35 -18.66
C HIS A 112 0.64 -11.29 -17.64
N THR A 113 -0.12 -12.11 -16.92
CA THR A 113 0.42 -13.10 -15.98
C THR A 113 1.12 -14.22 -16.73
N LEU A 114 0.48 -14.78 -17.77
CA LEU A 114 1.11 -15.78 -18.65
C LEU A 114 2.38 -15.21 -19.31
N SER A 115 2.28 -13.98 -19.83
CA SER A 115 3.40 -13.25 -20.42
C SER A 115 4.57 -13.09 -19.44
N PHE A 116 4.28 -12.72 -18.19
CA PHE A 116 5.28 -12.57 -17.14
C PHE A 116 6.01 -13.87 -16.84
N GLU A 117 5.27 -14.98 -16.66
CA GLU A 117 5.84 -16.28 -16.35
C GLU A 117 6.75 -16.80 -17.48
N LEU A 118 6.32 -16.67 -18.74
CA LEU A 118 7.13 -17.02 -19.90
C LEU A 118 8.35 -16.10 -20.04
N ALA A 119 8.18 -14.79 -19.86
CA ALA A 119 9.27 -13.82 -19.92
C ALA A 119 10.32 -14.11 -18.85
N LYS A 120 9.91 -14.57 -17.66
CA LYS A 120 10.81 -14.94 -16.56
C LYS A 120 11.77 -16.06 -16.95
N ILE A 121 11.31 -17.01 -17.76
CA ILE A 121 12.14 -18.09 -18.32
C ILE A 121 13.00 -17.54 -19.46
N ALA A 122 12.36 -16.84 -20.41
CA ALA A 122 12.94 -16.39 -21.68
C ALA A 122 14.05 -15.33 -21.58
N GLY A 123 14.04 -14.51 -20.53
CA GLY A 123 14.92 -13.35 -20.45
C GLY A 123 16.41 -13.73 -20.41
N LYS A 124 17.20 -12.97 -21.16
CA LYS A 124 18.67 -13.01 -21.26
C LYS A 124 19.21 -11.59 -21.16
N GLY A 125 20.45 -11.43 -20.72
CA GLY A 125 21.12 -10.14 -20.59
C GLY A 125 21.38 -9.70 -19.15
N PRO A 126 21.80 -8.44 -18.95
CA PRO A 126 22.51 -8.02 -17.74
C PRO A 126 21.65 -8.10 -16.48
N ALA A 127 20.33 -7.89 -16.58
CA ALA A 127 19.39 -8.00 -15.46
C ALA A 127 19.43 -9.37 -14.79
N LYS A 128 19.55 -10.44 -15.59
CA LYS A 128 19.56 -11.83 -15.13
C LYS A 128 20.97 -12.33 -14.86
N GLU A 129 21.92 -12.01 -15.74
CA GLU A 129 23.30 -12.53 -15.68
C GLU A 129 24.18 -11.79 -14.66
N HIS A 130 23.90 -10.51 -14.40
CA HIS A 130 24.69 -9.65 -13.52
C HIS A 130 23.82 -8.96 -12.46
N ALA A 131 22.84 -9.69 -11.92
CA ALA A 131 21.86 -9.19 -10.95
C ALA A 131 22.52 -8.43 -9.77
N GLY A 132 23.64 -8.91 -9.23
CA GLY A 132 24.35 -8.24 -8.12
C GLY A 132 24.93 -6.87 -8.48
N ILE A 133 25.51 -6.72 -9.68
CA ILE A 133 26.03 -5.42 -10.15
C ILE A 133 24.87 -4.47 -10.40
N LEU A 134 23.80 -4.93 -11.05
CA LEU A 134 22.64 -4.09 -11.28
C LEU A 134 21.92 -3.72 -9.99
N TRP A 135 21.91 -4.59 -8.98
CA TRP A 135 21.41 -4.26 -7.65
C TRP A 135 22.20 -3.09 -7.04
N LEU A 136 23.54 -3.11 -7.14
CA LEU A 136 24.38 -2.00 -6.68
C LEU A 136 24.13 -0.71 -7.47
N LEU A 137 23.98 -0.81 -8.79
CA LEU A 137 23.75 0.36 -9.66
C LEU A 137 22.34 0.95 -9.52
N THR A 138 21.35 0.15 -9.11
CA THR A 138 19.97 0.61 -8.92
C THR A 138 19.69 0.95 -7.45
N PHE A 139 19.54 -0.06 -6.60
CA PHE A 139 19.26 0.09 -5.18
C PHE A 139 20.46 0.66 -4.42
N GLY A 140 21.68 0.21 -4.69
CA GLY A 140 22.88 0.68 -4.00
C GLY A 140 23.13 2.18 -4.20
N LEU A 141 23.13 2.65 -5.45
CA LEU A 141 23.24 4.07 -5.78
C LEU A 141 22.02 4.87 -5.27
N GLY A 142 20.81 4.33 -5.40
CA GLY A 142 19.60 4.95 -4.87
C GLY A 142 19.68 5.19 -3.36
N ILE A 143 20.00 4.16 -2.58
CA ILE A 143 20.16 4.24 -1.12
C ILE A 143 21.27 5.21 -0.75
N THR A 144 22.45 5.04 -1.35
CA THR A 144 23.63 5.86 -1.01
C THR A 144 23.40 7.32 -1.36
N GLY A 145 22.87 7.61 -2.56
CA GLY A 145 22.53 8.96 -2.98
C GLY A 145 21.48 9.62 -2.08
N ALA A 146 20.42 8.90 -1.74
CA ALA A 146 19.38 9.40 -0.84
C ALA A 146 19.93 9.67 0.58
N LEU A 147 20.75 8.78 1.14
CA LEU A 147 21.38 9.00 2.45
C LEU A 147 22.37 10.18 2.40
N LEU A 148 23.17 10.32 1.34
CA LEU A 148 24.04 11.48 1.13
C LEU A 148 23.25 12.79 1.00
N PHE A 149 22.01 12.75 0.51
CA PHE A 149 21.10 13.90 0.50
C PHE A 149 20.49 14.20 1.88
N ILE A 150 20.15 13.15 2.64
CA ILE A 150 19.39 13.25 3.90
C ILE A 150 20.31 13.55 5.10
N LEU A 151 21.37 12.76 5.29
CA LEU A 151 22.23 12.80 6.47
C LEU A 151 22.88 14.17 6.73
N PRO A 152 23.32 14.94 5.71
CA PRO A 152 23.86 16.28 5.94
C PRO A 152 22.89 17.24 6.63
N ASN A 153 21.58 16.99 6.58
CA ASN A 153 20.59 17.81 7.28
C ASN A 153 20.73 17.72 8.81
N PHE A 154 21.42 16.71 9.36
CA PHE A 154 21.75 16.67 10.79
C PHE A 154 22.56 17.91 11.22
N VAL A 155 23.53 18.31 10.39
CA VAL A 155 24.36 19.51 10.63
C VAL A 155 23.66 20.76 10.08
N LEU A 156 23.13 20.71 8.85
CA LEU A 156 22.57 21.89 8.18
C LEU A 156 21.32 22.45 8.86
N LEU A 157 20.51 21.61 9.51
CA LEU A 157 19.34 22.08 10.25
C LEU A 157 19.71 22.67 11.62
N GLY A 158 20.96 22.58 12.08
CA GLY A 158 21.43 23.20 13.34
C GLY A 158 20.75 22.63 14.59
N LYS A 159 20.26 23.51 15.48
CA LYS A 159 19.58 23.10 16.74
C LYS A 159 18.36 22.20 16.49
N ALA A 160 18.14 21.25 17.40
CA ALA A 160 16.99 20.36 17.36
C ALA A 160 15.66 21.13 17.47
N GLY A 161 14.68 20.70 16.69
CA GLY A 161 13.36 21.30 16.63
C GLY A 161 12.67 20.99 15.30
N ILE A 162 11.34 21.09 15.25
CA ILE A 162 10.59 20.90 14.02
C ILE A 162 10.67 22.19 13.21
N LYS A 163 11.52 22.17 12.17
CA LYS A 163 11.74 23.31 11.27
C LYS A 163 11.03 23.05 9.95
N ASN A 164 10.16 23.98 9.61
CA ASN A 164 9.19 23.85 8.53
C ASN A 164 9.20 25.10 7.61
N ASN A 165 10.31 25.84 7.66
CA ASN A 165 10.46 27.13 7.01
C ASN A 165 10.47 26.95 5.48
N GLY A 166 9.74 27.80 4.77
CA GLY A 166 9.77 27.85 3.30
C GLY A 166 9.11 26.65 2.59
N ILE A 167 8.37 25.78 3.28
CA ILE A 167 7.85 24.53 2.69
C ILE A 167 6.95 24.74 1.45
N TYR A 168 6.23 25.86 1.39
CA TYR A 168 5.39 26.21 0.24
C TYR A 168 6.18 26.84 -0.92
N LEU A 169 7.40 27.30 -0.68
CA LEU A 169 8.28 27.93 -1.67
C LEU A 169 9.20 26.91 -2.36
N GLU A 170 9.55 25.84 -1.64
CA GLU A 170 10.40 24.77 -2.16
C GLU A 170 9.73 24.02 -3.32
N ALA A 171 10.41 23.94 -4.47
CA ALA A 171 9.90 23.29 -5.68
C ALA A 171 9.54 21.80 -5.47
N SER A 172 10.22 21.13 -4.55
CA SER A 172 10.00 19.70 -4.25
C SER A 172 8.80 19.43 -3.34
N THR A 173 8.28 20.45 -2.63
CA THR A 173 7.18 20.28 -1.66
C THR A 173 5.99 21.20 -1.92
N ASN A 174 6.09 22.10 -2.89
CA ASN A 174 4.93 22.85 -3.39
C ASN A 174 4.12 22.01 -4.38
N ARG A 175 3.01 22.55 -4.91
CA ARG A 175 2.17 21.88 -5.93
C ARG A 175 2.57 22.22 -7.37
N GLY A 176 3.85 22.55 -7.59
CA GLY A 176 4.39 22.96 -8.88
C GLY A 176 4.74 21.78 -9.79
N PHE A 177 5.49 22.06 -10.86
CA PHE A 177 5.83 21.09 -11.91
C PHE A 177 6.51 19.82 -11.39
N ILE A 178 7.44 19.94 -10.43
CA ILE A 178 8.13 18.77 -9.85
C ILE A 178 7.15 17.83 -9.14
N ALA A 179 6.16 18.36 -8.42
CA ALA A 179 5.14 17.54 -7.77
C ALA A 179 4.30 16.75 -8.78
N TRP A 180 3.98 17.35 -9.93
CA TRP A 180 3.30 16.67 -11.03
C TRP A 180 4.17 15.60 -11.69
N LEU A 181 5.46 15.87 -11.91
CA LEU A 181 6.40 14.88 -12.44
C LEU A 181 6.47 13.66 -11.51
N VAL A 182 6.63 13.88 -10.20
CA VAL A 182 6.65 12.79 -9.21
C VAL A 182 5.32 12.04 -9.18
N LEU A 183 4.19 12.74 -9.26
CA LEU A 183 2.87 12.10 -9.35
C LEU A 183 2.79 11.18 -10.57
N VAL A 184 3.13 11.68 -11.77
CA VAL A 184 3.10 10.91 -13.02
C VAL A 184 4.03 9.71 -12.93
N TYR A 185 5.23 9.87 -12.39
CA TYR A 185 6.17 8.77 -12.20
C TYR A 185 5.59 7.69 -11.27
N LEU A 186 5.10 8.07 -10.08
CA LEU A 186 4.55 7.11 -9.12
C LEU A 186 3.30 6.42 -9.67
N VAL A 187 2.37 7.17 -10.28
CA VAL A 187 1.18 6.60 -10.92
C VAL A 187 1.59 5.60 -12.02
N SER A 188 2.54 5.96 -12.88
CA SER A 188 3.03 5.08 -13.95
C SER A 188 3.67 3.82 -13.36
N PHE A 189 4.49 3.95 -12.32
CA PHE A 189 5.09 2.82 -11.61
C PHE A 189 4.02 1.82 -11.13
N TYR A 190 2.96 2.30 -10.46
CA TYR A 190 1.88 1.42 -9.99
C TYR A 190 1.06 0.83 -11.13
N LEU A 191 0.80 1.59 -12.20
CA LEU A 191 0.07 1.06 -13.37
C LEU A 191 0.83 -0.10 -14.01
N VAL A 192 2.15 0.05 -14.19
CA VAL A 192 2.97 -1.03 -14.73
C VAL A 192 3.00 -2.21 -13.76
N LEU A 193 3.22 -1.97 -12.46
CA LEU A 193 3.29 -3.02 -11.45
C LEU A 193 2.00 -3.86 -11.33
N TYR A 194 0.83 -3.21 -11.34
CA TYR A 194 -0.47 -3.89 -11.15
C TYR A 194 -1.04 -4.49 -12.44
N PHE A 195 -0.88 -3.79 -13.57
CA PHE A 195 -1.58 -4.15 -14.82
C PHE A 195 -0.66 -4.71 -15.90
N MET A 196 0.65 -4.48 -15.82
CA MET A 196 1.63 -4.91 -16.82
C MET A 196 2.86 -5.57 -16.15
N PRO A 197 2.66 -6.62 -15.32
CA PRO A 197 3.74 -7.27 -14.58
C PRO A 197 4.86 -7.81 -15.49
N ASP A 198 4.53 -8.24 -16.71
CA ASP A 198 5.50 -8.69 -17.72
C ASP A 198 6.55 -7.63 -18.07
N TYR A 199 6.20 -6.34 -18.07
CA TYR A 199 7.17 -5.28 -18.33
C TYR A 199 8.18 -5.08 -17.20
N VAL A 200 7.88 -5.52 -15.97
CA VAL A 200 8.78 -5.37 -14.81
C VAL A 200 9.63 -6.62 -14.53
N VAL A 201 9.65 -7.60 -15.43
CA VAL A 201 10.43 -8.84 -15.27
C VAL A 201 11.90 -8.54 -14.97
N ASN A 202 12.49 -7.53 -15.62
CA ASN A 202 13.88 -7.14 -15.35
C ASN A 202 14.11 -6.68 -13.91
N TRP A 203 13.16 -5.99 -13.29
CA TRP A 203 13.25 -5.64 -11.87
C TRP A 203 13.25 -6.87 -10.97
N THR A 204 12.48 -7.89 -11.34
CA THR A 204 12.45 -9.15 -10.59
C THR A 204 13.76 -9.90 -10.71
N TYR A 205 14.44 -9.90 -11.88
CA TYR A 205 15.75 -10.55 -12.03
C TYR A 205 16.82 -9.98 -11.09
N ILE A 206 16.82 -8.65 -10.89
CA ILE A 206 17.75 -7.98 -9.97
C ILE A 206 17.60 -8.52 -8.53
N LEU A 207 16.38 -8.95 -8.16
CA LEU A 207 16.05 -9.43 -6.82
C LEU A 207 15.95 -10.96 -6.69
N ASP A 208 16.08 -11.72 -7.78
CA ASP A 208 16.01 -13.19 -7.74
C ASP A 208 16.99 -13.82 -6.75
N PRO A 209 18.26 -13.39 -6.65
CA PRO A 209 19.18 -13.97 -5.67
C PRO A 209 18.66 -13.78 -4.23
N ILE A 210 18.10 -12.61 -3.93
CA ILE A 210 17.58 -12.28 -2.59
C ILE A 210 16.30 -13.06 -2.30
N SER A 211 15.38 -13.12 -3.27
CA SER A 211 14.14 -13.90 -3.13
C SER A 211 14.46 -15.38 -2.88
N LYS A 212 15.33 -15.99 -3.70
CA LYS A 212 15.72 -17.40 -3.54
C LYS A 212 16.27 -17.70 -2.15
N THR A 213 17.04 -16.78 -1.57
CA THR A 213 17.57 -16.96 -0.20
C THR A 213 16.52 -16.81 0.89
N LEU A 214 15.47 -16.02 0.66
CA LEU A 214 14.44 -15.71 1.67
C LEU A 214 13.24 -16.66 1.62
N ASN A 215 12.72 -16.93 0.42
CA ASN A 215 11.48 -17.68 0.21
C ASN A 215 11.67 -18.97 -0.61
N GLY A 216 12.87 -19.24 -1.14
CA GLY A 216 13.17 -20.42 -1.96
C GLY A 216 12.73 -20.33 -3.44
N GLY A 217 11.97 -19.29 -3.81
CA GLY A 217 11.43 -19.05 -5.14
C GLY A 217 12.05 -17.87 -5.88
N LEU A 218 11.62 -17.69 -7.14
CA LEU A 218 11.98 -16.51 -7.94
C LEU A 218 11.19 -15.28 -7.47
N ALA A 219 11.78 -14.09 -7.65
CA ALA A 219 11.13 -12.86 -7.26
C ALA A 219 9.90 -12.60 -8.15
N SER A 220 8.79 -12.23 -7.53
CA SER A 220 7.60 -11.70 -8.20
C SER A 220 7.63 -10.16 -8.23
N GLN A 221 6.71 -9.56 -8.98
CA GLN A 221 6.45 -8.13 -8.92
C GLN A 221 6.07 -7.66 -7.50
N TRP A 222 5.41 -8.51 -6.71
CA TRP A 222 5.05 -8.20 -5.33
C TRP A 222 6.26 -8.26 -4.40
N PHE A 223 7.21 -9.15 -4.66
CA PHE A 223 8.50 -9.15 -3.95
C PHE A 223 9.26 -7.85 -4.21
N VAL A 224 9.34 -7.40 -5.48
CA VAL A 224 9.93 -6.10 -5.84
C VAL A 224 9.25 -4.96 -5.09
N TYR A 225 7.92 -4.95 -5.07
CA TYR A 225 7.14 -3.95 -4.35
C TYR A 225 7.42 -3.95 -2.84
N GLY A 226 7.34 -5.11 -2.18
CA GLY A 226 7.61 -5.25 -0.74
C GLY A 226 9.04 -4.85 -0.36
N PHE A 227 10.01 -5.26 -1.16
CA PHE A 227 11.42 -4.91 -0.97
C PHE A 227 11.68 -3.40 -1.14
N LEU A 228 11.14 -2.79 -2.20
CA LEU A 228 11.18 -1.34 -2.40
C LEU A 228 10.54 -0.60 -1.23
N TYR A 229 9.40 -1.08 -0.76
CA TYR A 229 8.67 -0.49 0.36
C TYR A 229 9.54 -0.44 1.62
N CYS A 230 10.22 -1.54 1.95
CA CYS A 230 11.15 -1.64 3.07
C CYS A 230 12.33 -0.68 2.93
N ILE A 231 12.98 -0.64 1.75
CA ILE A 231 14.11 0.26 1.49
C ILE A 231 13.71 1.72 1.59
N ILE A 232 12.63 2.12 0.93
CA ILE A 232 12.16 3.51 0.92
C ILE A 232 11.81 3.93 2.35
N MET A 233 11.11 3.10 3.11
CA MET A 233 10.79 3.41 4.50
C MET A 233 12.06 3.54 5.35
N LEU A 234 13.03 2.64 5.21
CA LEU A 234 14.28 2.68 5.98
C LEU A 234 15.08 3.96 5.68
N VAL A 235 15.26 4.30 4.41
CA VAL A 235 15.96 5.51 3.98
C VAL A 235 15.21 6.76 4.44
N MET A 236 13.90 6.83 4.23
CA MET A 236 13.10 8.01 4.61
C MET A 236 12.89 8.15 6.12
N ALA A 237 12.99 7.06 6.88
CA ALA A 237 13.00 7.12 8.34
C ALA A 237 14.25 7.84 8.88
N SER A 238 15.40 7.78 8.19
CA SER A 238 16.58 8.57 8.59
C SER A 238 16.27 10.08 8.61
N ARG A 239 15.48 10.57 7.63
CA ARG A 239 14.98 11.95 7.60
C ARG A 239 14.07 12.23 8.79
N MET A 240 13.19 11.30 9.14
CA MET A 240 12.31 11.43 10.31
C MET A 240 13.10 11.49 11.62
N TYR A 241 14.09 10.63 11.79
CA TYR A 241 14.97 10.63 12.96
C TYR A 241 15.72 11.96 13.09
N ILE A 242 16.24 12.51 11.99
CA ILE A 242 16.90 13.82 12.01
C ILE A 242 15.89 14.92 12.37
N LYS A 243 14.74 14.99 11.68
CA LYS A 243 13.75 16.07 11.87
C LYS A 243 13.15 16.08 13.27
N TYR A 244 12.83 14.90 13.82
CA TYR A 244 12.15 14.75 15.11
C TYR A 244 13.06 14.29 16.25
N ARG A 245 14.40 14.44 16.14
CA ARG A 245 15.41 14.02 17.15
C ARG A 245 15.19 14.49 18.59
N HIS A 246 14.40 15.55 18.79
CA HIS A 246 14.06 16.08 20.12
C HIS A 246 12.78 15.44 20.71
N ASN A 247 12.03 14.67 19.93
CA ASN A 247 10.73 14.14 20.30
C ASN A 247 10.78 12.60 20.35
N LYS A 248 10.96 12.06 21.57
CA LYS A 248 11.03 10.61 21.82
C LYS A 248 9.81 9.84 21.29
N TYR A 249 8.61 10.42 21.38
CA TYR A 249 7.39 9.78 20.88
C TYR A 249 7.49 9.52 19.36
N GLN A 250 7.99 10.49 18.61
CA GLN A 250 8.12 10.37 17.15
C GLN A 250 9.24 9.40 16.74
N LEU A 251 10.34 9.36 17.50
CA LEU A 251 11.43 8.41 17.27
C LEU A 251 10.94 6.97 17.46
N ILE A 252 10.35 6.66 18.61
CA ILE A 252 9.86 5.30 18.93
C ILE A 252 8.78 4.88 17.92
N ARG A 253 7.84 5.78 17.60
CA ARG A 253 6.79 5.51 16.61
C ARG A 253 7.37 5.16 15.24
N THR A 254 8.36 5.91 14.77
CA THR A 254 9.04 5.66 13.49
C THR A 254 9.74 4.30 13.50
N THR A 255 10.40 3.95 14.62
CA THR A 255 11.04 2.64 14.79
C THR A 255 10.00 1.51 14.80
N SER A 256 8.86 1.70 15.45
CA SER A 256 7.76 0.73 15.50
C SER A 256 7.23 0.42 14.10
N VAL A 257 6.89 1.44 13.30
CA VAL A 257 6.35 1.20 11.94
C VAL A 257 7.38 0.55 11.02
N LEU A 258 8.68 0.84 11.18
CA LEU A 258 9.74 0.15 10.45
C LEU A 258 9.82 -1.32 10.83
N PHE A 259 9.78 -1.62 12.13
CA PHE A 259 9.82 -2.99 12.63
C PHE A 259 8.64 -3.81 12.09
N PHE A 260 7.42 -3.29 12.18
CA PHE A 260 6.24 -3.98 11.65
C PHE A 260 6.25 -4.12 10.13
N GLN A 261 6.79 -3.15 9.38
CA GLN A 261 6.91 -3.29 7.94
C GLN A 261 7.95 -4.34 7.55
N ILE A 262 9.16 -4.26 8.11
CA ILE A 262 10.28 -5.13 7.72
C ILE A 262 10.05 -6.56 8.23
N VAL A 263 9.65 -6.71 9.49
CA VAL A 263 9.52 -8.02 10.13
C VAL A 263 8.18 -8.67 9.79
N PHE A 264 7.06 -8.02 10.07
CA PHE A 264 5.74 -8.64 9.93
C PHE A 264 5.20 -8.61 8.51
N ALA A 265 5.38 -7.50 7.78
CA ALA A 265 4.81 -7.38 6.44
C ALA A 265 5.68 -8.00 5.34
N PHE A 266 6.98 -8.17 5.58
CA PHE A 266 7.92 -8.64 4.57
C PHE A 266 8.65 -9.92 5.00
N LEU A 267 9.51 -9.88 6.01
CA LEU A 267 10.35 -11.05 6.34
C LEU A 267 9.55 -12.28 6.79
N ILE A 268 8.55 -12.14 7.66
CA ILE A 268 7.76 -13.29 8.15
C ILE A 268 7.02 -13.99 6.99
N PRO A 269 6.22 -13.31 6.14
CA PRO A 269 5.56 -13.96 5.01
C PRO A 269 6.52 -14.66 4.04
N GLU A 270 7.65 -14.03 3.74
CA GLU A 270 8.66 -14.58 2.83
C GLU A 270 9.33 -15.83 3.43
N ILE A 271 9.71 -15.79 4.71
CA ILE A 271 10.28 -16.94 5.42
C ILE A 271 9.25 -18.07 5.54
N MET A 272 7.97 -17.76 5.82
CA MET A 272 6.92 -18.78 5.87
C MET A 272 6.78 -19.52 4.55
N THR A 273 6.89 -18.81 3.44
CA THR A 273 6.87 -19.40 2.09
C THR A 273 8.04 -20.36 1.90
N SER A 274 9.24 -20.04 2.40
CA SER A 274 10.39 -20.97 2.36
C SER A 274 10.16 -22.27 3.14
N LEU A 275 9.29 -22.23 4.15
CA LEU A 275 8.93 -23.36 4.99
C LEU A 275 7.72 -24.14 4.44
N ASN A 276 7.32 -23.90 3.18
CA ASN A 276 6.12 -24.46 2.53
C ASN A 276 4.82 -24.16 3.30
N MET A 277 4.77 -23.05 4.03
CA MET A 277 3.56 -22.56 4.71
C MET A 277 2.96 -21.38 3.93
N PRO A 278 1.64 -21.15 4.01
CA PRO A 278 1.04 -19.98 3.39
C PRO A 278 1.62 -18.70 4.01
N GLY A 279 2.25 -17.86 3.18
CA GLY A 279 2.77 -16.57 3.61
C GLY A 279 1.62 -15.68 4.12
N TYR A 280 1.71 -15.22 5.38
CA TYR A 280 0.65 -14.44 6.01
C TYR A 280 1.19 -13.27 6.83
N ASP A 281 0.62 -12.09 6.62
CA ASP A 281 0.92 -10.89 7.40
C ASP A 281 0.04 -10.84 8.66
N PHE A 282 0.61 -11.25 9.80
CA PHE A 282 -0.12 -11.34 11.08
C PHE A 282 -0.66 -10.01 11.62
N LYS A 283 -0.24 -8.86 11.10
CA LYS A 283 -0.83 -7.56 11.45
C LYS A 283 -1.91 -7.09 10.48
N ASN A 284 -2.10 -7.75 9.33
CA ASN A 284 -3.16 -7.35 8.41
C ASN A 284 -4.51 -7.80 8.97
N ALA A 285 -5.45 -6.86 9.08
CA ALA A 285 -6.74 -7.10 9.70
C ALA A 285 -7.86 -6.79 8.70
N PHE A 286 -8.91 -7.60 8.73
CA PHE A 286 -10.15 -7.29 8.03
C PHE A 286 -10.73 -5.98 8.62
N PRO A 287 -11.33 -5.08 7.81
CA PRO A 287 -11.63 -5.18 6.37
C PRO A 287 -10.54 -4.63 5.43
N LEU A 288 -9.31 -4.37 5.89
CA LEU A 288 -8.20 -4.01 4.99
C LEU A 288 -7.77 -5.22 4.15
N ASP A 289 -7.66 -6.37 4.81
CA ASP A 289 -7.40 -7.68 4.20
C ASP A 289 -8.70 -8.25 3.63
N TYR A 290 -9.14 -7.70 2.49
CA TYR A 290 -10.47 -7.96 1.95
C TYR A 290 -10.59 -9.33 1.27
N ASP A 291 -9.48 -9.90 0.81
CA ASP A 291 -9.36 -11.21 0.17
C ASP A 291 -9.23 -12.35 1.20
N PHE A 292 -9.08 -12.03 2.49
CA PHE A 292 -8.98 -13.01 3.57
C PHE A 292 -10.11 -14.06 3.55
N PHE A 293 -11.34 -13.64 3.22
CA PHE A 293 -12.52 -14.50 3.16
C PHE A 293 -12.86 -14.98 1.74
N PHE A 294 -11.97 -14.82 0.76
CA PHE A 294 -12.22 -15.34 -0.59
C PHE A 294 -12.14 -16.85 -0.60
N ASP A 295 -12.96 -17.48 -1.44
CA ASP A 295 -13.09 -18.94 -1.54
C ASP A 295 -11.72 -19.63 -1.68
N TRP A 296 -10.89 -19.14 -2.61
CA TRP A 296 -9.55 -19.68 -2.86
C TRP A 296 -8.61 -19.58 -1.63
N ASN A 297 -8.72 -18.52 -0.83
CA ASN A 297 -7.88 -18.32 0.34
C ASN A 297 -8.37 -19.18 1.50
N LEU A 298 -9.69 -19.30 1.68
CA LEU A 298 -10.29 -20.20 2.66
C LEU A 298 -9.92 -21.66 2.38
N ASP A 299 -10.01 -22.09 1.12
CA ASP A 299 -9.60 -23.43 0.69
C ASP A 299 -8.10 -23.64 0.91
N SER A 300 -7.25 -22.68 0.52
CA SER A 300 -5.81 -22.72 0.77
C SER A 300 -5.47 -22.89 2.26
N LEU A 301 -6.08 -22.08 3.13
CA LEU A 301 -5.86 -22.15 4.57
C LEU A 301 -6.38 -23.47 5.17
N ARG A 302 -7.54 -23.96 4.71
CA ARG A 302 -8.09 -25.24 5.16
C ARG A 302 -7.19 -26.42 4.74
N ASN A 303 -6.67 -26.38 3.51
CA ASN A 303 -5.80 -27.41 2.96
C ASN A 303 -4.38 -27.36 3.54
N SER A 304 -3.97 -26.24 4.12
CA SER A 304 -2.66 -26.06 4.77
C SER A 304 -2.57 -26.66 6.19
N GLY A 305 -3.57 -27.42 6.62
CA GLY A 305 -3.56 -28.13 7.92
C GLY A 305 -3.61 -27.19 9.13
N GLY A 306 -2.92 -27.56 10.22
CA GLY A 306 -3.02 -26.88 11.52
C GLY A 306 -2.60 -25.41 11.49
N ILE A 307 -1.58 -25.05 10.69
CA ILE A 307 -1.12 -23.66 10.58
C ILE A 307 -2.14 -22.78 9.86
N GLY A 308 -2.80 -23.30 8.83
CA GLY A 308 -3.81 -22.53 8.09
C GLY A 308 -5.07 -22.28 8.92
N ILE A 309 -5.49 -23.25 9.73
CA ILE A 309 -6.58 -23.06 10.71
C ILE A 309 -6.18 -22.02 11.77
N PHE A 310 -4.94 -22.06 12.26
CA PHE A 310 -4.44 -21.04 13.19
C PHE A 310 -4.50 -19.63 12.58
N ILE A 311 -4.07 -19.47 11.34
CA ILE A 311 -4.13 -18.18 10.62
C ILE A 311 -5.58 -17.69 10.49
N LEU A 312 -6.51 -18.59 10.13
CA LEU A 312 -7.92 -18.25 10.02
C LEU A 312 -8.50 -17.76 11.36
N VAL A 313 -8.26 -18.50 12.44
CA VAL A 313 -8.70 -18.12 13.80
C VAL A 313 -8.04 -16.81 14.23
N TRP A 314 -6.74 -16.65 13.96
CA TRP A 314 -6.01 -15.43 14.28
C TRP A 314 -6.59 -14.22 13.57
N GLY A 315 -6.85 -14.28 12.26
CA GLY A 315 -7.43 -13.16 11.51
C GLY A 315 -8.80 -12.74 12.02
N ILE A 316 -9.65 -13.71 12.40
CA ILE A 316 -10.97 -13.45 13.00
C ILE A 316 -10.82 -12.80 14.40
N VAL A 317 -9.99 -13.38 15.27
CA VAL A 317 -9.75 -12.88 16.63
C VAL A 317 -9.12 -11.49 16.58
N LEU A 318 -8.17 -11.26 15.67
CA LEU A 318 -7.55 -9.96 15.45
C LEU A 318 -8.60 -8.92 15.10
N THR A 319 -9.49 -9.23 14.17
CA THR A 319 -10.51 -8.31 13.64
C THR A 319 -11.62 -8.00 14.64
N LEU A 320 -12.17 -9.02 15.30
CA LEU A 320 -13.37 -8.89 16.14
C LEU A 320 -13.06 -8.57 17.59
N ILE A 321 -11.89 -8.97 18.10
CA ILE A 321 -11.54 -8.86 19.52
C ILE A 321 -10.38 -7.88 19.71
N ILE A 322 -9.20 -8.21 19.17
CA ILE A 322 -7.97 -7.45 19.45
C ILE A 322 -8.12 -6.01 18.94
N VAL A 323 -8.61 -5.83 17.71
CA VAL A 323 -8.75 -4.50 17.09
C VAL A 323 -9.69 -3.60 17.90
N PRO A 324 -10.96 -3.97 18.22
CA PRO A 324 -11.83 -3.14 19.06
C PRO A 324 -11.26 -2.84 20.44
N VAL A 325 -10.67 -3.84 21.11
CA VAL A 325 -10.07 -3.68 22.44
C VAL A 325 -8.92 -2.68 22.39
N MET A 326 -8.03 -2.81 21.41
CA MET A 326 -6.89 -1.91 21.25
C MET A 326 -7.32 -0.50 20.85
N VAL A 327 -8.36 -0.34 20.01
CA VAL A 327 -8.94 0.98 19.72
C VAL A 327 -9.62 1.60 20.93
N TYR A 328 -10.29 0.80 21.76
CA TYR A 328 -10.88 1.28 23.00
C TYR A 328 -9.81 1.94 23.89
N PHE A 329 -8.68 1.29 24.12
CA PHE A 329 -7.64 1.84 25.00
C PHE A 329 -6.74 2.90 24.36
N PHE A 330 -6.43 2.78 23.07
CA PHE A 330 -5.39 3.60 22.42
C PHE A 330 -5.90 4.44 21.25
N GLY A 331 -7.16 4.29 20.84
CA GLY A 331 -7.69 4.90 19.61
C GLY A 331 -7.06 4.25 18.36
N LYS A 332 -7.25 4.85 17.19
CA LYS A 332 -6.62 4.39 15.93
C LYS A 332 -5.10 4.37 15.97
N ARG A 333 -4.47 5.07 16.92
CA ARG A 333 -3.03 5.32 16.92
C ARG A 333 -2.24 4.02 16.95
N TRP A 334 -2.68 3.02 17.71
CA TRP A 334 -1.95 1.75 17.84
C TRP A 334 -1.77 1.07 16.48
N TYR A 335 -2.76 1.17 15.58
CA TYR A 335 -2.66 0.60 14.25
C TYR A 335 -2.12 1.60 13.24
N CYS A 336 -2.90 2.64 12.91
CA CYS A 336 -2.65 3.54 11.78
C CYS A 336 -1.35 4.37 11.90
N SER A 337 -0.82 4.54 13.11
CA SER A 337 0.38 5.33 13.39
C SER A 337 1.58 4.50 13.88
N TRP A 338 1.38 3.27 14.34
CA TRP A 338 2.44 2.47 15.00
C TRP A 338 2.69 1.10 14.36
N VAL A 339 1.71 0.53 13.64
CA VAL A 339 1.79 -0.85 13.08
C VAL A 339 1.56 -0.87 11.56
N CYS A 340 0.65 -0.04 11.07
CA CYS A 340 0.21 -0.05 9.67
C CYS A 340 1.34 0.36 8.70
N GLY A 341 1.65 -0.52 7.73
CA GLY A 341 2.63 -0.25 6.68
C GLY A 341 2.28 0.98 5.85
N CYS A 342 1.02 1.13 5.41
CA CYS A 342 0.54 2.31 4.68
C CYS A 342 0.78 3.60 5.49
N GLY A 343 0.56 3.53 6.79
CA GLY A 343 0.86 4.62 7.72
C GLY A 343 2.36 4.90 7.81
N GLY A 344 3.19 3.86 7.89
CA GLY A 344 4.65 4.01 7.91
C GLY A 344 5.20 4.75 6.69
N LEU A 345 4.74 4.41 5.48
CA LEU A 345 5.15 5.09 4.25
C LEU A 345 4.62 6.53 4.17
N ALA A 346 3.36 6.75 4.55
CA ALA A 346 2.75 8.08 4.65
C ALA A 346 3.49 9.01 5.64
N GLU A 347 3.98 8.46 6.74
CA GLU A 347 4.68 9.19 7.80
C GLU A 347 6.15 9.44 7.45
N THR A 348 6.76 8.61 6.62
CA THR A 348 8.18 8.74 6.23
C THR A 348 8.31 9.46 4.89
N LEU A 349 7.97 8.80 3.78
CA LEU A 349 8.02 9.35 2.43
C LEU A 349 7.06 10.53 2.26
N GLY A 350 5.88 10.45 2.87
CA GLY A 350 4.83 11.46 2.72
C GLY A 350 4.97 12.69 3.62
N ASP A 351 5.76 12.66 4.71
CA ASP A 351 5.90 13.80 5.65
C ASP A 351 6.17 15.18 5.01
N PRO A 352 6.94 15.32 3.91
CA PRO A 352 7.13 16.61 3.24
C PRO A 352 5.86 17.25 2.67
N TYR A 353 4.75 16.52 2.54
CA TYR A 353 3.53 16.96 1.84
C TYR A 353 2.32 17.17 2.75
N ARG A 354 2.47 17.07 4.08
CA ARG A 354 1.35 17.22 5.05
C ARG A 354 0.52 18.49 4.88
N GLN A 355 1.18 19.57 4.49
CA GLN A 355 0.57 20.88 4.26
C GLN A 355 -0.53 20.84 3.21
N HIS A 356 -0.45 19.91 2.25
CA HIS A 356 -1.38 19.78 1.14
C HIS A 356 -2.68 19.07 1.48
N SER A 357 -2.79 18.42 2.65
CA SER A 357 -4.06 17.79 3.06
C SER A 357 -5.13 18.87 3.18
N ASP A 358 -6.19 18.85 2.37
CA ASP A 358 -7.22 19.90 2.42
C ASP A 358 -7.99 19.87 3.76
N LYS A 359 -8.25 21.03 4.36
CA LYS A 359 -8.97 21.22 5.63
C LYS A 359 -10.40 21.73 5.44
N SER A 360 -10.84 21.90 4.19
CA SER A 360 -12.18 22.39 3.86
C SER A 360 -13.29 21.44 4.36
N LEU A 361 -14.46 22.01 4.65
CA LEU A 361 -15.63 21.23 5.04
C LEU A 361 -16.10 20.29 3.92
N ASN A 362 -15.89 20.66 2.65
CA ASN A 362 -16.22 19.83 1.50
C ASN A 362 -15.32 18.59 1.45
N SER A 363 -14.01 18.76 1.67
CA SER A 363 -13.08 17.63 1.79
C SER A 363 -13.49 16.69 2.94
N TRP A 364 -13.92 17.26 4.08
CA TRP A 364 -14.42 16.47 5.20
C TRP A 364 -15.77 15.76 4.94
N LYS A 365 -16.65 16.31 4.10
CA LYS A 365 -17.87 15.60 3.67
C LYS A 365 -17.52 14.44 2.75
N LEU A 366 -16.63 14.68 1.78
CA LEU A 366 -16.17 13.68 0.82
C LEU A 366 -15.43 12.52 1.51
N GLU A 367 -14.49 12.81 2.43
CA GLU A 367 -13.73 11.78 3.14
C GLU A 367 -14.66 10.84 3.93
N ARG A 368 -15.69 11.38 4.58
CA ARG A 368 -16.66 10.57 5.32
C ARG A 368 -17.48 9.71 4.39
N TRP A 369 -17.97 10.26 3.28
CA TRP A 369 -18.82 9.49 2.38
C TRP A 369 -18.05 8.36 1.70
N LEU A 370 -16.88 8.66 1.11
CA LEU A 370 -16.06 7.68 0.41
C LEU A 370 -15.58 6.57 1.34
N ILE A 371 -15.01 6.90 2.51
CA ILE A 371 -14.39 5.87 3.36
C ILE A 371 -15.41 4.89 3.94
N HIS A 372 -16.64 5.36 4.25
CA HIS A 372 -17.71 4.49 4.75
C HIS A 372 -18.39 3.73 3.61
N PHE A 373 -18.45 4.30 2.40
CA PHE A 373 -18.89 3.56 1.22
C PHE A 373 -17.95 2.37 0.94
N VAL A 374 -16.63 2.57 0.97
CA VAL A 374 -15.66 1.48 0.78
C VAL A 374 -15.77 0.43 1.87
N LEU A 375 -15.95 0.84 3.14
CA LEU A 375 -16.21 -0.10 4.24
C LEU A 375 -17.49 -0.92 4.01
N LEU A 376 -18.59 -0.26 3.66
CA LEU A 376 -19.86 -0.94 3.39
C LEU A 376 -19.71 -1.92 2.23
N PHE A 377 -19.05 -1.50 1.14
CA PHE A 377 -18.81 -2.36 -0.01
C PHE A 377 -17.97 -3.59 0.36
N SER A 378 -16.92 -3.40 1.16
CA SER A 378 -16.10 -4.51 1.68
C SER A 378 -16.94 -5.50 2.50
N LEU A 379 -17.76 -5.01 3.44
CA LEU A 379 -18.61 -5.86 4.27
C LEU A 379 -19.65 -6.63 3.44
N VAL A 380 -20.32 -5.96 2.49
CA VAL A 380 -21.30 -6.60 1.60
C VAL A 380 -20.64 -7.66 0.75
N MET A 381 -19.49 -7.35 0.15
CA MET A 381 -18.74 -8.30 -0.67
C MET A 381 -18.32 -9.53 0.15
N THR A 382 -17.86 -9.35 1.38
CA THR A 382 -17.51 -10.45 2.27
C THR A 382 -18.72 -11.30 2.66
N LEU A 383 -19.87 -10.68 2.96
CA LEU A 383 -21.09 -11.43 3.24
C LEU A 383 -21.54 -12.26 2.04
N VAL A 384 -21.49 -11.69 0.83
CA VAL A 384 -21.80 -12.40 -0.41
C VAL A 384 -20.84 -13.57 -0.60
N THR A 385 -19.54 -13.34 -0.42
CA THR A 385 -18.50 -14.37 -0.61
C THR A 385 -18.66 -15.52 0.37
N LEU A 386 -18.88 -15.23 1.65
CA LEU A 386 -19.14 -16.27 2.65
C LEU A 386 -20.45 -17.02 2.37
N TYR A 387 -21.50 -16.32 1.94
CA TYR A 387 -22.75 -16.97 1.54
C TYR A 387 -22.54 -17.94 0.39
N THR A 388 -21.86 -17.51 -0.68
CA THR A 388 -21.59 -18.37 -1.85
C THR A 388 -20.70 -19.55 -1.49
N TYR A 389 -19.71 -19.34 -0.63
CA TYR A 389 -18.83 -20.40 -0.13
C TYR A 389 -19.60 -21.48 0.65
N PHE A 390 -20.47 -21.09 1.59
CA PHE A 390 -21.21 -22.05 2.43
C PHE A 390 -22.39 -22.73 1.71
N THR A 391 -22.99 -22.08 0.72
CA THR A 391 -24.12 -22.63 -0.04
C THR A 391 -23.71 -23.38 -1.30
N GLY A 392 -22.47 -23.20 -1.76
CA GLY A 392 -21.97 -23.78 -3.01
C GLY A 392 -22.60 -23.14 -4.26
N THR A 393 -23.22 -21.96 -4.14
CA THR A 393 -23.80 -21.23 -5.28
C THR A 393 -22.84 -20.20 -5.84
N ASP A 394 -22.80 -20.01 -7.17
CA ASP A 394 -21.91 -19.02 -7.80
C ASP A 394 -22.46 -17.59 -7.83
N SER A 395 -23.72 -17.40 -7.40
CA SER A 395 -24.40 -16.11 -7.50
C SER A 395 -25.23 -15.79 -6.27
N PHE A 396 -25.29 -14.50 -5.94
CA PHE A 396 -26.17 -13.95 -4.91
C PHE A 396 -27.13 -12.98 -5.58
N LEU A 397 -28.45 -13.25 -5.48
CA LEU A 397 -29.51 -12.44 -6.11
C LEU A 397 -29.30 -12.24 -7.63
N GLY A 398 -28.78 -13.26 -8.33
CA GLY A 398 -28.51 -13.21 -9.77
C GLY A 398 -27.23 -12.48 -10.17
N ILE A 399 -26.46 -11.95 -9.21
CA ILE A 399 -25.15 -11.33 -9.45
C ILE A 399 -24.06 -12.35 -9.10
N ASN A 400 -23.13 -12.58 -10.03
CA ASN A 400 -22.01 -13.48 -9.83
C ASN A 400 -21.05 -12.94 -8.75
N SER A 401 -20.67 -13.78 -7.77
CA SER A 401 -19.78 -13.36 -6.67
C SER A 401 -18.37 -13.01 -7.14
N GLN A 402 -17.87 -13.68 -8.18
CA GLN A 402 -16.57 -13.39 -8.79
C GLN A 402 -16.54 -11.99 -9.39
N TRP A 403 -17.60 -11.57 -10.07
CA TRP A 403 -17.69 -10.21 -10.60
C TRP A 403 -17.60 -9.14 -9.49
N ILE A 404 -18.22 -9.38 -8.34
CA ILE A 404 -18.15 -8.47 -7.18
C ILE A 404 -16.72 -8.42 -6.62
N LYS A 405 -16.07 -9.59 -6.42
CA LYS A 405 -14.69 -9.72 -5.94
C LYS A 405 -13.70 -9.02 -6.89
N ASP A 406 -13.86 -9.22 -8.20
CA ASP A 406 -13.01 -8.61 -9.23
C ASP A 406 -13.21 -7.10 -9.30
N THR A 407 -14.45 -6.63 -9.24
CA THR A 407 -14.78 -5.19 -9.23
C THR A 407 -14.17 -4.50 -8.02
N TYR A 408 -14.28 -5.10 -6.83
CA TYR A 408 -13.65 -4.56 -5.62
C TYR A 408 -12.12 -4.53 -5.75
N SER A 409 -11.50 -5.64 -6.17
CA SER A 409 -10.05 -5.76 -6.32
C SER A 409 -9.49 -4.78 -7.37
N PHE A 410 -10.24 -4.53 -8.44
CA PHE A 410 -9.88 -3.57 -9.47
C PHE A 410 -10.02 -2.12 -9.00
N LEU A 411 -11.22 -1.72 -8.55
CA LEU A 411 -11.51 -0.32 -8.19
C LEU A 411 -10.84 0.10 -6.89
N ILE A 412 -10.99 -0.71 -5.83
CA ILE A 412 -10.51 -0.35 -4.49
C ILE A 412 -9.06 -0.78 -4.30
N GLY A 413 -8.73 -2.02 -4.63
CA GLY A 413 -7.36 -2.55 -4.47
C GLY A 413 -6.37 -1.86 -5.41
N SER A 414 -6.54 -2.08 -6.71
CA SER A 414 -5.55 -1.68 -7.71
C SER A 414 -5.56 -0.16 -7.94
N TRP A 415 -6.72 0.43 -8.23
CA TRP A 415 -6.84 1.86 -8.52
C TRP A 415 -6.75 2.74 -7.28
N PHE A 416 -7.60 2.51 -6.28
CA PHE A 416 -7.70 3.45 -5.17
C PHE A 416 -6.58 3.29 -4.13
N ALA A 417 -6.24 2.06 -3.74
CA ALA A 417 -5.15 1.80 -2.79
C ALA A 417 -3.77 1.88 -3.45
N GLY A 418 -3.60 1.24 -4.61
CA GLY A 418 -2.34 1.22 -5.36
C GLY A 418 -2.03 2.57 -6.02
N VAL A 419 -2.73 2.88 -7.12
CA VAL A 419 -2.42 4.02 -7.99
C VAL A 419 -2.64 5.37 -7.30
N ILE A 420 -3.82 5.58 -6.71
CA ILE A 420 -4.17 6.86 -6.07
C ILE A 420 -3.45 7.02 -4.73
N GLY A 421 -3.24 5.93 -3.99
CA GLY A 421 -2.77 5.97 -2.61
C GLY A 421 -1.49 6.79 -2.42
N THR A 422 -0.38 6.33 -2.98
CA THR A 422 0.93 6.99 -2.82
C THR A 422 1.25 7.97 -3.96
N GLY A 423 0.71 7.75 -5.16
CA GLY A 423 0.94 8.63 -6.31
C GLY A 423 0.47 10.06 -6.07
N PHE A 424 -0.56 10.24 -5.23
CA PHE A 424 -1.20 11.55 -5.00
C PHE A 424 -0.58 12.33 -3.84
N TYR A 425 0.44 11.78 -3.16
CA TYR A 425 1.08 12.45 -2.01
C TYR A 425 1.57 13.87 -2.32
N PRO A 426 2.28 14.13 -3.44
CA PRO A 426 2.80 15.47 -3.72
C PRO A 426 1.73 16.55 -3.90
N ILE A 427 0.51 16.16 -4.28
CA ILE A 427 -0.57 17.11 -4.62
C ILE A 427 -1.62 17.20 -3.52
N PHE A 428 -2.07 16.07 -2.97
CA PHE A 428 -3.22 16.00 -2.07
C PHE A 428 -2.85 15.73 -0.61
N GLY A 429 -1.56 15.52 -0.32
CA GLY A 429 -1.03 15.28 1.01
C GLY A 429 -0.78 13.80 1.30
N ASN A 430 -0.17 13.54 2.45
CA ASN A 430 0.54 12.28 2.71
C ASN A 430 -0.32 11.07 3.07
N ARG A 431 -1.64 11.22 3.20
CA ARG A 431 -2.55 10.15 3.67
C ARG A 431 -3.84 10.05 2.87
N VAL A 432 -3.78 10.25 1.55
CA VAL A 432 -4.97 10.17 0.65
C VAL A 432 -5.70 8.84 0.83
N TRP A 433 -5.01 7.70 0.68
CA TRP A 433 -5.62 6.38 0.88
C TRP A 433 -6.25 6.21 2.27
N CYS A 434 -5.48 6.48 3.33
CA CYS A 434 -5.96 6.32 4.70
C CYS A 434 -7.14 7.23 5.05
N ARG A 435 -7.27 8.37 4.36
CA ARG A 435 -8.29 9.39 4.61
C ARG A 435 -9.58 9.13 3.83
N PHE A 436 -9.48 8.70 2.57
CA PHE A 436 -10.63 8.58 1.68
C PHE A 436 -11.06 7.13 1.40
N GLY A 437 -10.17 6.15 1.50
CA GLY A 437 -10.42 4.81 0.98
C GLY A 437 -10.16 3.63 1.91
N CYS A 438 -9.37 3.79 2.97
CA CYS A 438 -9.02 2.66 3.82
C CYS A 438 -10.22 2.16 4.67
N PRO A 439 -10.77 0.96 4.39
CA PRO A 439 -11.96 0.46 5.09
C PRO A 439 -11.65 0.16 6.57
N LEU A 440 -10.44 -0.32 6.87
CA LEU A 440 -10.00 -0.51 8.25
C LEU A 440 -9.91 0.82 9.01
N ALA A 441 -9.48 1.90 8.38
CA ALA A 441 -9.50 3.21 9.03
C ALA A 441 -10.95 3.65 9.33
N ALA A 442 -11.94 3.35 8.50
CA ALA A 442 -13.35 3.60 8.82
C ALA A 442 -13.81 2.76 10.02
N TYR A 443 -13.53 1.45 10.02
CA TYR A 443 -13.87 0.54 11.13
C TYR A 443 -13.27 0.98 12.46
N LEU A 444 -11.95 1.22 12.50
CA LEU A 444 -11.27 1.75 13.70
C LEU A 444 -11.82 3.13 14.09
N GLY A 445 -12.32 3.90 13.13
CA GLY A 445 -12.82 5.27 13.34
C GLY A 445 -14.19 5.32 13.95
N PHE A 446 -15.02 4.35 13.61
CA PHE A 446 -16.29 4.12 14.25
C PHE A 446 -16.08 3.85 15.74
N VAL A 447 -15.27 2.84 16.10
CA VAL A 447 -14.96 2.52 17.51
C VAL A 447 -14.26 3.70 18.20
N GLN A 448 -13.31 4.37 17.53
CA GLN A 448 -12.64 5.53 18.10
C GLN A 448 -13.59 6.66 18.45
N ARG A 449 -14.57 6.97 17.59
CA ARG A 449 -15.48 8.11 17.78
C ARG A 449 -16.53 7.89 18.87
N PHE A 450 -16.86 6.65 19.20
CA PHE A 450 -17.90 6.37 20.20
C PHE A 450 -17.37 5.84 21.52
N LYS A 451 -16.27 5.06 21.53
CA LYS A 451 -15.86 4.31 22.73
C LYS A 451 -14.42 4.52 23.17
N SER A 452 -13.54 5.06 22.33
CA SER A 452 -12.13 5.13 22.71
C SER A 452 -11.85 6.06 23.90
N ARG A 453 -10.92 5.66 24.75
CA ARG A 453 -10.36 6.49 25.82
C ARG A 453 -9.40 7.56 25.28
N PHE A 454 -8.89 7.36 24.06
CA PHE A 454 -7.94 8.28 23.44
C PHE A 454 -8.63 9.57 22.97
N ARG A 455 -8.00 10.70 23.31
CA ARG A 455 -8.35 12.05 22.83
C ARG A 455 -7.11 12.93 22.78
N ILE A 456 -7.14 13.95 21.95
CA ILE A 456 -6.17 15.04 22.04
C ILE A 456 -6.86 16.17 22.80
N THR A 457 -6.38 16.45 24.00
CA THR A 457 -6.91 17.51 24.85
C THR A 457 -6.21 18.83 24.53
N THR A 458 -6.92 19.91 24.82
CA THR A 458 -6.43 21.27 24.67
C THR A 458 -6.69 22.05 25.94
N ASN A 459 -5.74 22.89 26.34
CA ASN A 459 -5.95 23.82 27.43
C ASN A 459 -6.61 25.14 26.99
N GLY A 460 -6.91 25.32 25.70
CA GLY A 460 -7.65 26.47 25.15
C GLY A 460 -6.94 27.82 25.26
N GLY A 461 -6.81 28.32 26.48
CA GLY A 461 -6.39 29.68 26.80
C GLY A 461 -4.95 30.07 26.42
N GLN A 462 -4.11 29.13 26.01
CA GLN A 462 -2.74 29.41 25.53
C GLN A 462 -2.62 29.36 23.99
N CYS A 463 -3.73 29.12 23.27
CA CYS A 463 -3.73 29.07 21.82
C CYS A 463 -3.54 30.46 21.20
N ILE A 464 -2.41 30.67 20.52
CA ILE A 464 -2.11 31.91 19.77
C ILE A 464 -2.55 31.86 18.30
N SER A 465 -3.41 30.91 17.92
CA SER A 465 -4.00 30.82 16.57
C SER A 465 -3.01 30.72 15.38
N CYS A 466 -1.75 30.33 15.62
CA CYS A 466 -0.69 30.28 14.60
C CYS A 466 -0.92 29.28 13.44
N GLY A 467 -1.83 28.31 13.58
CA GLY A 467 -2.21 27.37 12.52
C GLY A 467 -1.25 26.21 12.24
N ASN A 468 -0.06 26.17 12.86
CA ASN A 468 0.93 25.09 12.64
C ASN A 468 0.33 23.68 12.85
N CYS A 469 -0.48 23.50 13.89
CA CYS A 469 -1.13 22.23 14.20
C CYS A 469 -2.09 21.76 13.09
N SER A 470 -2.84 22.68 12.47
CA SER A 470 -3.71 22.38 11.32
C SER A 470 -2.89 22.11 10.07
N THR A 471 -1.91 22.97 9.76
CA THR A 471 -1.05 22.84 8.57
C THR A 471 -0.41 21.46 8.50
N TYR A 472 0.12 20.95 9.61
CA TYR A 472 0.79 19.64 9.68
C TYR A 472 -0.12 18.48 10.06
N CYS A 473 -1.43 18.69 10.15
CA CYS A 473 -2.38 17.59 10.31
C CYS A 473 -2.53 16.83 8.98
N GLU A 474 -1.93 15.65 8.92
CA GLU A 474 -1.99 14.74 7.76
C GLU A 474 -3.40 14.26 7.41
N GLN A 475 -4.33 14.29 8.39
CA GLN A 475 -5.74 13.92 8.20
C GLN A 475 -6.61 15.10 7.74
N GLY A 476 -6.02 16.28 7.49
CA GLY A 476 -6.78 17.46 7.06
C GLY A 476 -7.74 17.99 8.14
N ILE A 477 -7.45 17.76 9.42
CA ILE A 477 -8.26 18.30 10.51
C ILE A 477 -7.81 19.74 10.79
N ASP A 478 -8.75 20.68 10.89
CA ASP A 478 -8.47 22.02 11.40
C ASP A 478 -8.31 22.01 12.93
N VAL A 479 -7.14 21.55 13.38
CA VAL A 479 -6.78 21.42 14.80
C VAL A 479 -6.79 22.77 15.52
N ARG A 480 -6.43 23.86 14.84
CA ARG A 480 -6.47 25.23 15.37
C ARG A 480 -7.87 25.58 15.85
N ALA A 481 -8.90 25.28 15.06
CA ALA A 481 -10.28 25.59 15.43
C ALA A 481 -10.71 24.86 16.72
N TYR A 482 -10.30 23.59 16.90
CA TYR A 482 -10.52 22.87 18.16
C TYR A 482 -9.77 23.50 19.33
N ALA A 483 -8.50 23.85 19.14
CA ALA A 483 -7.68 24.45 20.18
C ALA A 483 -8.20 25.83 20.62
N GLN A 484 -8.72 26.65 19.69
CA GLN A 484 -9.31 27.95 20.03
C GLN A 484 -10.59 27.82 20.88
N LYS A 485 -11.35 26.74 20.69
CA LYS A 485 -12.60 26.48 21.42
C LYS A 485 -12.39 25.71 22.72
N GLY A 486 -11.17 25.32 23.06
CA GLY A 486 -10.97 24.42 24.21
C GLY A 486 -11.60 23.02 24.03
N GLU A 487 -11.88 22.62 22.78
CA GLU A 487 -12.56 21.36 22.48
C GLU A 487 -11.56 20.21 22.29
N ASN A 488 -11.83 19.09 22.95
CA ASN A 488 -11.10 17.85 22.70
C ASN A 488 -11.25 17.41 21.23
N ILE A 489 -10.15 16.99 20.62
CA ILE A 489 -10.17 16.48 19.25
C ILE A 489 -10.50 15.00 19.29
N VAL A 490 -11.77 14.71 19.00
CA VAL A 490 -12.35 13.36 19.01
C VAL A 490 -12.87 12.98 17.62
N ARG A 491 -12.17 13.44 16.58
CA ARG A 491 -12.49 13.17 15.18
C ARG A 491 -12.29 11.70 14.86
N SER A 492 -13.24 11.09 14.14
CA SER A 492 -13.07 9.72 13.63
C SER A 492 -11.86 9.64 12.70
N SER A 493 -11.55 10.66 11.90
CA SER A 493 -10.39 10.65 11.00
C SER A 493 -9.03 10.76 11.70
N CYS A 494 -8.95 11.22 12.96
CA CYS A 494 -7.68 11.37 13.66
C CYS A 494 -6.98 10.02 13.85
N VAL A 495 -5.74 9.88 13.36
CA VAL A 495 -4.92 8.67 13.53
C VAL A 495 -3.98 8.73 14.74
N GLY A 496 -4.03 9.81 15.52
CA GLY A 496 -3.23 9.97 16.73
C GLY A 496 -1.71 10.03 16.49
N CYS A 497 -1.26 10.60 15.37
CA CYS A 497 0.16 10.73 15.02
C CYS A 497 0.96 11.64 15.97
N GLY A 498 0.29 12.56 16.67
CA GLY A 498 0.89 13.46 17.65
C GLY A 498 1.71 14.63 17.08
N ILE A 499 1.79 14.78 15.76
CA ILE A 499 2.52 15.88 15.13
C ILE A 499 1.94 17.24 15.51
N CYS A 500 0.61 17.36 15.61
CA CYS A 500 -0.04 18.61 16.01
C CYS A 500 0.38 19.11 17.40
N SER A 501 0.61 18.18 18.35
CA SER A 501 1.15 18.50 19.67
C SER A 501 2.63 18.88 19.59
N ALA A 502 3.40 18.15 18.79
CA ALA A 502 4.83 18.38 18.64
C ALA A 502 5.17 19.75 17.99
N VAL A 503 4.35 20.21 17.03
CA VAL A 503 4.57 21.50 16.33
C VAL A 503 4.00 22.71 17.05
N CYS A 504 3.26 22.51 18.16
CA CYS A 504 2.63 23.59 18.88
C CYS A 504 3.69 24.38 19.69
N PRO A 505 3.97 25.66 19.38
CA PRO A 505 5.00 26.42 20.09
C PRO A 505 4.62 26.74 21.54
N ARG A 506 3.34 26.66 21.88
CA ARG A 506 2.80 26.95 23.23
C ARG A 506 2.50 25.69 24.04
N GLY A 507 2.66 24.49 23.47
CA GLY A 507 2.38 23.23 24.18
C GLY A 507 0.90 23.02 24.53
N VAL A 508 -0.02 23.64 23.79
CA VAL A 508 -1.48 23.66 24.07
C VAL A 508 -2.14 22.28 23.96
N LEU A 509 -1.58 21.39 23.13
CA LEU A 509 -2.20 20.12 22.75
C LEU A 509 -1.47 18.94 23.39
N LYS A 510 -2.22 18.01 23.99
CA LYS A 510 -1.67 16.82 24.62
C LYS A 510 -2.42 15.56 24.20
N LEU A 511 -1.68 14.46 23.99
CA LEU A 511 -2.26 13.16 23.68
C LEU A 511 -2.58 12.46 24.99
N GLU A 512 -3.86 12.17 25.25
CA GLU A 512 -4.32 11.63 26.52
C GLU A 512 -5.26 10.44 26.35
N ASN A 513 -5.23 9.55 27.35
CA ASN A 513 -6.21 8.49 27.53
C ASN A 513 -7.01 8.81 28.79
N GLY A 514 -8.29 9.16 28.65
CA GLY A 514 -9.18 9.56 29.75
C GLY A 514 -10.43 8.67 29.86
N PRO A 515 -11.36 8.99 30.78
CA PRO A 515 -12.68 8.36 30.83
C PRO A 515 -13.54 8.75 29.61
N GLU A 516 -14.64 8.03 29.36
CA GLU A 516 -15.62 8.39 28.32
C GLU A 516 -16.41 9.67 28.67
N ASN A 517 -16.59 9.95 29.97
CA ASN A 517 -17.28 11.14 30.42
C ASN A 517 -16.47 12.43 30.08
N GLY A 518 -17.18 13.49 29.69
CA GLY A 518 -16.59 14.77 29.27
C GLY A 518 -15.65 14.64 28.06
N ARG A 519 -15.81 13.60 27.23
CA ARG A 519 -14.92 13.39 26.06
C ARG A 519 -15.18 14.43 24.98
N ILE A 520 -16.43 14.82 24.81
CA ILE A 520 -16.87 15.89 23.92
C ILE A 520 -17.20 17.08 24.83
N ASN A 521 -16.42 18.15 24.73
CA ASN A 521 -16.66 19.36 25.51
C ASN A 521 -17.79 20.19 24.86
N PRO A 522 -18.54 20.98 25.66
CA PRO A 522 -19.48 21.95 25.12
C PRO A 522 -18.76 23.02 24.29
N THR A 523 -19.50 23.66 23.38
CA THR A 523 -19.04 24.54 22.29
C THR A 523 -18.50 25.91 22.71
N ASP A 524 -18.25 26.12 23.99
CA ASP A 524 -17.98 27.44 24.55
C ASP A 524 -16.52 27.87 24.29
N ILE A 525 -16.36 29.08 23.75
CA ILE A 525 -15.05 29.67 23.49
C ILE A 525 -14.45 30.10 24.83
N LEU A 526 -13.52 29.32 25.36
CA LEU A 526 -12.79 29.66 26.58
C LEU A 526 -11.87 30.86 26.33
N LEU A 527 -12.34 32.07 26.62
CA LEU A 527 -11.49 33.26 26.72
C LEU A 527 -10.76 33.22 28.06
N GLY A 528 -9.48 33.59 28.09
CA GLY A 528 -8.64 33.48 29.29
C GLY A 528 -9.13 34.24 30.54
N ASN A 529 -10.13 35.12 30.38
CA ASN A 529 -10.78 35.85 31.49
C ASN A 529 -12.09 35.20 31.98
N ASP A 530 -12.66 34.26 31.22
CA ASP A 530 -14.00 33.69 31.48
C ASP A 530 -13.93 32.29 32.14
N VAL A 531 -12.72 31.77 32.36
CA VAL A 531 -12.51 30.43 32.92
C VAL A 531 -12.31 30.52 34.43
N ASP A 532 -13.34 30.17 35.21
CA ASP A 532 -13.15 29.90 36.64
C ASP A 532 -12.34 28.59 36.80
N LEU A 533 -11.04 28.76 37.01
CA LEU A 533 -10.08 27.67 37.18
C LEU A 533 -10.44 26.79 38.40
N MET A 534 -11.10 27.33 39.42
CA MET A 534 -11.49 26.56 40.61
C MET A 534 -12.67 25.66 40.32
N GLU A 535 -13.66 26.15 39.57
CA GLU A 535 -14.80 25.34 39.13
C GLU A 535 -14.34 24.19 38.21
N LEU A 536 -13.41 24.46 37.29
CA LEU A 536 -12.85 23.45 36.37
C LEU A 536 -11.94 22.42 37.04
N ILE A 537 -11.31 22.78 38.16
CA ILE A 537 -10.52 21.85 38.99
C ILE A 537 -11.45 21.01 39.88
N ASN A 538 -12.53 21.59 40.39
CA ASN A 538 -13.47 20.92 41.29
C ASN A 538 -14.46 20.00 40.56
N ASN A 539 -14.73 20.24 39.26
CA ASN A 539 -15.60 19.41 38.42
C ASN A 539 -14.87 18.23 37.71
N LYS A 540 -13.62 17.92 38.11
CA LYS A 540 -12.80 16.86 37.48
C LYS A 540 -12.96 15.48 38.07
#